data_AF-A0A3D0MSV2-F1
#
_entry.id   AF-A0A3D0MSV2-F1
#
_cell.length_a   1.000
_cell.length_b   1.000
_cell.length_c   1.000
_cell.angle_alpha   90.00
_cell.angle_beta   90.00
_cell.angle_gamma   90.00
#
_symmetry.space_group_name_H-M   'P 1'
#
loop_
_entity.id
_entity.type
_entity.pdbx_description
1 polymer ?
#
loop_
_entity_poly.entity_id
_entity_poly.type
_entity_poly.pdbx_seq_one_letter_code
_entity_poly.pdbx_strand_id
1 'polypeptide(L)'
;MCMGTWKKIVFQLFDMLYIPDDLTHLKNRAFLHVSDTPSSFYPVLKRIIKFFNPRAVIHTGDLADEIKLGLYPFSLPQYCQKLYSLAPILEEDGERDVIIVLGNHDNGENVKKVFKRSETVKWSGKVTLKGLHFNLSHDYKGLPRSSGALNLFGHDQYMPECVGR
;
A
#
# COMPACT_ATOMS: atom_id res chain seq x y z
N MET A 1 -11.33 -35.56 -2.40
CA MET A 1 -10.41 -34.87 -3.34
C MET A 1 -10.58 -33.38 -3.09
N CYS A 2 -9.60 -32.71 -2.44
CA CYS A 2 -9.75 -31.33 -1.96
C CYS A 2 -9.88 -30.32 -3.12
N MET A 3 -11.02 -29.64 -3.21
CA MET A 3 -11.30 -28.60 -4.22
C MET A 3 -10.37 -27.37 -4.19
N GLY A 4 -9.45 -27.26 -3.21
CA GLY A 4 -8.52 -26.14 -3.07
C GLY A 4 -7.15 -26.29 -3.75
N THR A 5 -6.70 -27.52 -4.01
CA THR A 5 -5.29 -27.78 -4.38
C THR A 5 -4.92 -27.34 -5.80
N TRP A 6 -5.83 -27.57 -6.76
CA TRP A 6 -5.60 -27.23 -8.17
C TRP A 6 -5.66 -25.72 -8.44
N LYS A 7 -6.57 -24.98 -7.78
CA LYS A 7 -6.62 -23.50 -7.85
C LYS A 7 -5.28 -22.91 -7.42
N LYS A 8 -4.72 -23.37 -6.30
CA LYS A 8 -3.42 -22.91 -5.81
C LYS A 8 -2.31 -23.11 -6.85
N ILE A 9 -2.27 -24.28 -7.49
CA ILE A 9 -1.28 -24.61 -8.53
C ILE A 9 -1.43 -23.68 -9.74
N VAL A 10 -2.66 -23.43 -10.21
CA VAL A 10 -2.91 -22.49 -11.33
C VAL A 10 -2.42 -21.09 -10.98
N PHE A 11 -2.76 -20.58 -9.80
CA PHE A 11 -2.35 -19.24 -9.38
C PHE A 11 -0.81 -19.13 -9.27
N GLN A 12 -0.14 -20.15 -8.72
CA GLN A 12 1.32 -20.19 -8.64
C GLN A 12 1.98 -20.25 -10.02
N LEU A 13 1.43 -21.00 -10.98
CA LEU A 13 1.96 -21.11 -12.34
C LEU A 13 1.85 -19.81 -13.14
N PHE A 14 0.85 -18.97 -12.84
CA PHE A 14 0.64 -17.68 -13.49
C PHE A 14 1.17 -16.48 -12.69
N ASP A 15 1.97 -16.73 -11.65
CA ASP A 15 2.50 -15.71 -10.73
C ASP A 15 1.39 -14.79 -10.16
N MET A 16 0.21 -15.39 -9.95
CA MET A 16 -0.95 -14.73 -9.39
C MET A 16 -1.04 -15.04 -7.91
N LEU A 17 -1.27 -14.01 -7.08
CA LEU A 17 -1.52 -14.22 -5.66
C LEU A 17 -2.78 -15.08 -5.45
N TYR A 18 -2.59 -16.28 -4.92
CA TYR A 18 -3.68 -17.12 -4.45
C TYR A 18 -4.26 -16.51 -3.17
N ILE A 19 -5.53 -16.12 -3.20
CA ILE A 19 -6.27 -15.69 -2.02
C ILE A 19 -7.11 -16.89 -1.53
N PRO A 20 -6.80 -17.46 -0.36
CA PRO A 20 -7.55 -18.56 0.20
C PRO A 20 -9.05 -18.23 0.38
N ASP A 21 -9.93 -19.16 -0.01
CA ASP A 21 -11.39 -18.98 0.02
C ASP A 21 -11.91 -18.74 1.46
N ASP A 22 -11.22 -19.26 2.48
CA ASP A 22 -11.52 -19.06 3.90
C ASP A 22 -11.34 -17.60 4.36
N LEU A 23 -10.57 -16.76 3.65
CA LEU A 23 -10.41 -15.34 3.96
C LEU A 23 -11.61 -14.47 3.55
N THR A 24 -12.65 -15.05 2.93
CA THR A 24 -13.86 -14.32 2.50
C THR A 24 -14.55 -13.60 3.67
N HIS A 25 -14.44 -14.12 4.90
CA HIS A 25 -15.01 -13.50 6.11
C HIS A 25 -14.40 -12.13 6.45
N LEU A 26 -13.24 -11.78 5.89
CA LEU A 26 -12.58 -10.48 6.06
C LEU A 26 -13.11 -9.40 5.10
N LYS A 27 -13.95 -9.77 4.14
CA LYS A 27 -14.50 -8.83 3.16
C LYS A 27 -15.23 -7.68 3.86
N ASN A 28 -14.97 -6.43 3.45
CA ASN A 28 -15.50 -5.20 4.05
C ASN A 28 -15.12 -4.98 5.54
N ARG A 29 -14.20 -5.77 6.10
CA ARG A 29 -13.79 -5.69 7.51
C ARG A 29 -12.33 -5.32 7.69
N ALA A 30 -11.48 -5.67 6.73
CA ALA A 30 -10.05 -5.46 6.81
C ALA A 30 -9.62 -4.04 6.42
N PHE A 31 -8.47 -3.65 6.95
CA PHE A 31 -7.63 -2.56 6.43
C PHE A 31 -6.53 -3.19 5.58
N LEU A 32 -6.21 -2.59 4.44
CA LEU A 32 -5.12 -3.06 3.59
C LEU A 32 -3.93 -2.11 3.72
N HIS A 33 -2.82 -2.62 4.25
CA HIS A 33 -1.54 -1.93 4.27
C HIS A 33 -0.64 -2.49 3.18
N VAL A 34 -0.03 -1.62 2.38
CA VAL A 34 0.90 -1.97 1.29
C VAL A 34 2.06 -0.97 1.34
N SER A 35 3.24 -1.39 0.89
CA SER A 35 4.42 -0.56 0.82
C SER A 35 5.32 -1.02 -0.32
N ASP A 36 6.19 -0.13 -0.79
CA ASP A 36 7.30 -0.47 -1.69
C ASP A 36 6.81 -1.29 -2.90
N THR A 37 5.88 -0.71 -3.67
CA THR A 37 5.10 -1.42 -4.68
C THR A 37 5.70 -1.23 -6.06
N PRO A 38 6.35 -2.26 -6.65
CA PRO A 38 6.74 -2.18 -8.05
C PRO A 38 5.51 -2.26 -8.96
N SER A 39 5.56 -1.62 -10.13
CA SER A 39 4.38 -1.58 -11.02
C SER A 39 3.95 -2.93 -11.59
N SER A 40 4.81 -3.95 -11.56
CA SER A 40 4.46 -5.34 -11.86
C SER A 40 3.42 -5.91 -10.89
N PHE A 41 3.33 -5.40 -9.66
CA PHE A 41 2.39 -5.87 -8.63
C PHE A 41 1.00 -5.23 -8.74
N TYR A 42 0.83 -4.14 -9.50
CA TYR A 42 -0.45 -3.43 -9.61
C TYR A 42 -1.65 -4.32 -9.98
N PRO A 43 -1.57 -5.28 -10.93
CA PRO A 43 -2.68 -6.16 -11.24
C PRO A 43 -3.09 -7.06 -10.05
N VAL A 44 -2.10 -7.49 -9.26
CA VAL A 44 -2.32 -8.28 -8.04
C VAL A 44 -2.99 -7.40 -6.98
N LEU A 45 -2.48 -6.19 -6.75
CA LEU A 45 -3.08 -5.22 -5.83
C LEU A 45 -4.56 -4.95 -6.18
N LYS A 46 -4.87 -4.75 -7.46
CA LYS A 46 -6.25 -4.59 -7.94
C LYS A 46 -7.13 -5.77 -7.57
N ARG A 47 -6.63 -7.00 -7.69
CA ARG A 47 -7.37 -8.22 -7.33
C ARG A 47 -7.59 -8.32 -5.82
N ILE A 48 -6.58 -8.02 -5.00
CA ILE A 48 -6.70 -7.97 -3.54
C ILE A 48 -7.79 -6.98 -3.13
N ILE A 49 -7.72 -5.75 -3.65
CA ILE A 49 -8.67 -4.70 -3.35
C ILE A 49 -10.09 -5.11 -3.75
N LYS A 50 -10.30 -5.67 -4.96
CA LYS A 50 -11.62 -6.12 -5.40
C LYS A 50 -12.16 -7.31 -4.60
N PHE A 51 -11.29 -8.22 -4.17
CA PHE A 51 -11.68 -9.38 -3.37
C PHE A 51 -12.11 -8.97 -1.96
N PHE A 52 -11.24 -8.25 -1.25
CA PHE A 52 -11.47 -7.90 0.15
C PHE A 52 -12.39 -6.70 0.34
N ASN A 53 -12.47 -5.81 -0.66
CA ASN A 53 -13.10 -4.50 -0.52
C ASN A 53 -12.77 -3.83 0.84
N PRO A 54 -11.50 -3.53 1.10
CA PRO A 54 -11.05 -3.11 2.42
C PRO A 54 -11.69 -1.78 2.82
N ARG A 55 -11.88 -1.57 4.13
CA ARG A 55 -12.43 -0.31 4.68
C ARG A 55 -11.57 0.90 4.40
N ALA A 56 -10.25 0.69 4.34
CA ALA A 56 -9.29 1.67 3.90
C ALA A 56 -8.07 0.98 3.27
N VAL A 57 -7.37 1.70 2.39
CA VAL A 57 -6.04 1.34 1.91
C VAL A 57 -5.03 2.35 2.45
N ILE A 58 -3.96 1.87 3.03
CA ILE A 58 -2.85 2.67 3.54
C ILE A 58 -1.59 2.24 2.76
N HIS A 59 -1.02 3.14 1.98
CA HIS A 59 0.22 2.90 1.25
C HIS A 59 1.37 3.65 1.90
N THR A 60 2.41 2.96 2.37
CA THR A 60 3.54 3.59 3.09
C THR A 60 4.73 3.85 2.17
N GLY A 61 4.50 4.60 1.09
CA GLY A 61 5.56 5.10 0.20
C GLY A 61 6.07 4.13 -0.85
N ASP A 62 6.84 4.68 -1.78
CA ASP A 62 7.44 4.03 -2.95
C ASP A 62 6.36 3.36 -3.81
N LEU A 63 5.51 4.21 -4.38
CA LEU A 63 4.32 3.82 -5.15
C LEU A 63 4.65 3.08 -6.44
N ALA A 64 5.85 3.33 -6.99
CA ALA A 64 6.42 2.65 -8.14
C ALA A 64 7.87 2.31 -7.82
N ASP A 65 8.06 1.32 -6.96
CA ASP A 65 9.33 1.03 -6.29
C ASP A 65 10.51 0.79 -7.26
N GLU A 66 10.25 0.23 -8.44
CA GLU A 66 11.29 0.02 -9.45
C GLU A 66 11.86 1.33 -10.00
N ILE A 67 11.14 2.44 -9.87
CA ILE A 67 11.55 3.78 -10.30
C ILE A 67 12.10 4.54 -9.09
N LYS A 68 13.40 4.39 -8.86
CA LYS A 68 14.13 5.03 -7.76
C LYS A 68 14.37 6.53 -8.03
N LEU A 69 13.33 7.38 -8.06
CA LEU A 69 13.46 8.82 -8.41
C LEU A 69 14.43 9.59 -7.50
N GLY A 70 14.53 9.19 -6.24
CA GLY A 70 15.51 9.75 -5.29
C GLY A 70 16.97 9.59 -5.76
N LEU A 71 17.24 8.61 -6.64
CA LEU A 71 18.54 8.38 -7.28
C LEU A 71 18.57 8.89 -8.73
N TYR A 72 17.45 8.76 -9.46
CA TYR A 72 17.36 9.08 -10.88
C TYR A 72 16.19 10.03 -11.18
N PRO A 73 16.34 11.35 -10.94
CA PRO A 73 15.26 12.33 -11.12
C PRO A 73 14.72 12.41 -12.56
N PHE A 74 15.54 12.07 -13.55
CA PHE A 74 15.15 12.05 -14.97
C PHE A 74 14.09 11.00 -15.30
N SER A 75 13.84 10.04 -14.40
CA SER A 75 12.80 9.01 -14.55
C SER A 75 11.39 9.51 -14.18
N LEU A 76 11.22 10.81 -13.89
CA LEU A 76 9.95 11.41 -13.52
C LEU A 76 8.82 11.14 -14.54
N PRO A 77 9.03 11.23 -15.87
CA PRO A 77 7.97 10.93 -16.84
C PRO A 77 7.46 9.48 -16.71
N GLN A 78 8.36 8.51 -16.54
CA GLN A 78 8.01 7.10 -16.36
C GLN A 78 7.25 6.91 -15.05
N TYR A 79 7.72 7.53 -13.96
CA TYR A 79 7.04 7.49 -12.67
C TYR A 79 5.61 8.04 -12.76
N CYS A 80 5.41 9.18 -13.43
CA CYS A 80 4.07 9.74 -13.65
C CYS A 80 3.15 8.75 -14.40
N GLN A 81 3.64 8.06 -15.43
CA GLN A 81 2.86 7.02 -16.12
C GLN A 81 2.45 5.89 -15.18
N LYS A 82 3.33 5.48 -14.25
CA LYS A 82 3.00 4.47 -13.23
C LYS A 82 1.95 4.98 -12.25
N LEU A 83 2.03 6.23 -11.82
CA LEU A 83 1.01 6.82 -10.94
C LEU A 83 -0.37 6.84 -11.61
N TYR A 84 -0.46 7.22 -12.89
CA TYR A 84 -1.74 7.21 -13.62
C TYR A 84 -2.33 5.80 -13.74
N SER A 85 -1.50 4.76 -13.74
CA SER A 85 -1.95 3.37 -13.76
C SER A 85 -2.41 2.89 -12.37
N LEU A 86 -1.75 3.37 -11.31
CA LEU A 86 -2.06 3.00 -9.93
C LEU A 86 -3.27 3.74 -9.35
N ALA A 87 -3.45 5.01 -9.69
CA ALA A 87 -4.54 5.85 -9.19
C ALA A 87 -5.93 5.21 -9.31
N PRO A 88 -6.37 4.70 -10.47
CA PRO A 88 -7.67 4.04 -10.55
C PRO A 88 -7.72 2.77 -9.68
N ILE A 89 -6.63 2.06 -9.45
CA ILE A 89 -6.64 0.87 -8.59
C ILE A 89 -6.95 1.24 -7.13
N LEU A 90 -6.39 2.35 -6.66
CA LEU A 90 -6.61 2.82 -5.29
C LEU A 90 -7.91 3.61 -5.14
N GLU A 91 -8.29 4.42 -6.14
CA GLU A 91 -9.41 5.38 -6.07
C GLU A 91 -10.67 4.98 -6.86
N GLU A 92 -10.77 3.79 -7.49
CA GLU A 92 -11.96 3.37 -8.26
C GLU A 92 -13.24 3.29 -7.39
N ASP A 93 -13.12 3.03 -6.09
CA ASP A 93 -14.26 2.94 -5.17
C ASP A 93 -14.46 4.24 -4.37
N GLY A 94 -15.62 4.87 -4.55
CA GLY A 94 -16.03 6.15 -3.98
C GLY A 94 -16.06 6.21 -2.45
N GLU A 95 -16.20 5.06 -1.79
CA GLU A 95 -16.51 5.01 -0.35
C GLU A 95 -15.30 4.68 0.54
N ARG A 96 -14.22 4.19 -0.06
CA ARG A 96 -13.02 3.76 0.66
C ARG A 96 -12.07 4.91 0.94
N ASP A 97 -11.59 4.97 2.18
CA ASP A 97 -10.51 5.88 2.57
C ASP A 97 -9.17 5.39 1.99
N VAL A 98 -8.40 6.28 1.36
CA VAL A 98 -7.06 5.97 0.83
C VAL A 98 -6.06 6.95 1.43
N ILE A 99 -5.06 6.43 2.13
CA ILE A 99 -3.97 7.20 2.71
C ILE A 99 -2.67 6.81 2.00
N ILE A 100 -1.93 7.80 1.51
CA ILE A 100 -0.65 7.62 0.86
C ILE A 100 0.40 8.39 1.65
N VAL A 101 1.32 7.67 2.29
CA VAL A 101 2.55 8.26 2.82
C VAL A 101 3.56 8.32 1.67
N LEU A 102 4.27 9.43 1.54
CA LEU A 102 5.33 9.56 0.53
C LEU A 102 6.62 8.88 0.99
N GLY A 103 7.18 8.04 0.13
CA GLY A 103 8.48 7.42 0.28
C GLY A 103 9.63 8.26 -0.26
N ASN A 104 10.87 7.80 -0.08
CA ASN A 104 12.05 8.53 -0.51
C ASN A 104 12.24 8.51 -2.04
N HIS A 105 11.54 7.63 -2.76
CA HIS A 105 11.53 7.60 -4.22
C HIS A 105 10.25 8.20 -4.84
N ASP A 106 9.34 8.74 -4.04
CA ASP A 106 8.13 9.37 -4.54
C ASP A 106 8.30 10.87 -4.82
N ASN A 107 7.69 11.36 -5.91
CA ASN A 107 7.53 12.78 -6.13
C ASN A 107 6.18 13.29 -5.61
N GLY A 108 6.18 13.92 -4.43
CA GLY A 108 4.96 14.34 -3.74
C GLY A 108 4.05 15.30 -4.52
N GLU A 109 4.61 16.17 -5.36
CA GLU A 109 3.79 17.06 -6.20
C GLU A 109 2.99 16.28 -7.24
N ASN A 110 3.63 15.32 -7.91
CA ASN A 110 2.98 14.51 -8.92
C ASN A 110 1.99 13.51 -8.28
N VAL A 111 2.28 13.00 -7.09
CA VAL A 111 1.31 12.20 -6.31
C VAL A 111 0.04 13.01 -6.07
N LYS A 112 0.13 14.22 -5.50
CA LYS A 112 -1.05 15.09 -5.28
C LYS A 112 -1.76 15.52 -6.57
N LYS A 113 -1.01 15.62 -7.68
CA LYS A 113 -1.58 15.93 -9.00
C LYS A 113 -2.35 14.76 -9.59
N VAL A 114 -1.97 13.52 -9.30
CA VAL A 114 -2.58 12.32 -9.89
C VAL A 114 -3.68 11.76 -8.99
N PHE A 115 -3.41 11.60 -7.70
CA PHE A 115 -4.38 11.11 -6.70
C PHE A 115 -5.23 12.27 -6.21
N LYS A 116 -6.54 12.21 -6.45
CA LYS A 116 -7.47 13.32 -6.18
C LYS A 116 -8.30 13.13 -4.94
N ARG A 117 -8.48 11.88 -4.52
CA ARG A 117 -9.34 11.50 -3.40
C ARG A 117 -8.53 11.04 -2.20
N SER A 118 -7.31 10.57 -2.44
CA SER A 118 -6.42 10.06 -1.41
C SER A 118 -5.86 11.19 -0.54
N GLU A 119 -5.79 10.97 0.77
CA GLU A 119 -5.03 11.82 1.67
C GLU A 119 -3.53 11.53 1.49
N THR A 120 -2.75 12.56 1.18
CA THR A 120 -1.29 12.43 1.05
C THR A 120 -0.60 12.93 2.31
N VAL A 121 0.13 12.05 2.98
CA VAL A 121 0.94 12.33 4.17
C VAL A 121 2.41 12.45 3.76
N LYS A 122 3.06 13.55 4.14
CA LYS A 122 4.49 13.76 3.85
C LYS A 122 5.31 13.15 4.99
N TRP A 123 6.20 12.20 4.69
CA TRP A 123 7.14 11.54 5.61
C TRP A 123 6.51 10.64 6.69
N SER A 124 5.71 11.23 7.59
CA SER A 124 5.05 10.52 8.68
C SER A 124 3.85 11.29 9.20
N GLY A 125 2.94 10.56 9.84
CA GLY A 125 1.70 11.15 10.34
C GLY A 125 0.92 10.22 11.24
N LYS A 126 -0.13 10.77 11.84
CA LYS A 126 -1.12 10.04 12.63
C LYS A 126 -2.46 10.18 11.94
N VAL A 127 -3.14 9.07 11.72
CA VAL A 127 -4.49 9.07 11.14
C VAL A 127 -5.43 8.25 12.00
N THR A 128 -6.71 8.63 12.01
CA THR A 128 -7.76 7.86 12.66
C THR A 128 -8.75 7.42 11.60
N LEU A 129 -8.89 6.11 11.41
CA LEU A 129 -9.77 5.53 10.40
C LEU A 129 -10.72 4.55 11.07
N LYS A 130 -12.02 4.80 10.93
CA LYS A 130 -13.10 3.98 11.50
C LYS A 130 -12.89 3.63 12.99
N GLY A 131 -12.41 4.59 13.78
CA GLY A 131 -12.19 4.44 15.23
C GLY A 131 -10.88 3.76 15.63
N LEU A 132 -10.03 3.36 14.67
CA LEU A 132 -8.68 2.87 14.93
C LEU A 132 -7.64 3.97 14.70
N HIS A 133 -6.64 4.03 15.56
CA HIS A 133 -5.54 4.99 15.47
C HIS A 133 -4.33 4.32 14.80
N PHE A 134 -3.71 5.04 13.86
CA PHE A 134 -2.54 4.57 13.13
C PHE A 134 -1.42 5.60 13.19
N ASN A 135 -0.20 5.13 13.48
CA ASN A 135 1.04 5.86 13.23
C ASN A 135 1.56 5.37 11.88
N LEU A 136 1.80 6.31 10.97
CA LEU A 136 2.23 6.03 9.61
C LEU A 136 3.58 6.65 9.35
N SER A 137 4.45 5.94 8.66
CA SER A 137 5.66 6.50 8.06
C SER A 137 6.12 5.63 6.89
N HIS A 138 7.00 6.14 6.04
CA HIS A 138 7.65 5.29 5.04
C HIS A 138 8.72 4.38 5.67
N ASP A 139 9.39 4.83 6.73
CA ASP A 139 10.39 4.04 7.45
C ASP A 139 10.06 3.96 8.96
N TYR A 140 10.61 2.97 9.64
CA TYR A 140 10.42 2.78 11.06
C TYR A 140 10.91 4.00 11.85
N LYS A 141 12.03 4.63 11.48
CA LYS A 141 12.61 5.82 12.16
C LYS A 141 11.67 7.02 12.20
N GLY A 142 10.88 7.21 11.16
CA GLY A 142 9.92 8.30 11.04
C GLY A 142 8.62 8.10 11.81
N LEU A 143 8.35 6.90 12.35
CA LEU A 143 7.09 6.62 13.04
C LEU A 143 6.86 7.54 14.25
N PRO A 144 5.69 8.20 14.33
CA PRO A 144 5.32 8.97 15.50
C PRO A 144 5.17 8.10 16.75
N ARG A 145 5.49 8.67 17.92
CA ARG A 145 5.24 8.03 19.21
C ARG A 145 3.81 8.34 19.66
N SER A 146 2.97 7.31 19.75
CA SER A 146 1.68 7.37 20.42
C SER A 146 1.29 5.99 20.93
N SER A 147 0.84 5.92 22.19
CA SER A 147 0.36 4.68 22.79
C SER A 147 -1.01 4.28 22.21
N GLY A 148 -1.21 2.99 21.95
CA GLY A 148 -2.51 2.44 21.52
C GLY A 148 -2.82 2.58 20.03
N ALA A 149 -1.90 3.10 19.23
CA ALA A 149 -2.01 3.14 17.76
C ALA A 149 -1.25 1.98 17.10
N LEU A 150 -1.75 1.51 15.97
CA LEU A 150 -1.07 0.54 15.11
C LEU A 150 0.02 1.26 14.30
N ASN A 151 1.23 0.71 14.30
CA ASN A 151 2.35 1.26 13.55
C ASN A 151 2.42 0.60 12.17
N LEU A 152 2.30 1.39 11.11
CA LEU A 152 2.43 0.94 9.73
C LEU A 152 3.59 1.67 9.07
N PHE A 153 4.56 0.91 8.56
CA PHE A 153 5.75 1.44 7.91
C PHE A 153 6.21 0.52 6.78
N GLY A 154 7.01 1.07 5.87
CA GLY A 154 7.66 0.41 4.75
C GLY A 154 9.17 0.37 4.90
N HIS A 155 9.87 0.22 3.76
CA HIS A 155 11.32 0.40 3.56
C HIS A 155 12.25 -0.53 4.37
N ASP A 156 12.08 -0.57 5.69
CA ASP A 156 12.79 -1.43 6.62
C ASP A 156 12.31 -2.88 6.47
N GLN A 157 13.18 -3.73 5.92
CA GLN A 157 12.93 -5.17 5.76
C GLN A 157 12.87 -5.93 7.08
N TYR A 158 13.48 -5.37 8.13
CA TYR A 158 13.55 -5.96 9.46
C TYR A 158 13.04 -4.97 10.48
N MET A 159 12.23 -5.46 11.41
CA MET A 159 11.94 -4.72 12.62
C MET A 159 13.25 -4.60 13.41
N PRO A 160 13.75 -3.39 13.69
CA PRO A 160 14.96 -3.26 14.49
C PRO A 160 14.71 -3.87 15.88
N GLU A 161 15.64 -4.71 16.33
CA GLU A 161 15.61 -5.35 17.65
C GLU A 161 15.34 -4.29 18.70
N CYS A 162 14.29 -4.47 19.52
CA CYS A 162 13.78 -3.57 20.56
C CYS A 162 14.71 -2.41 20.96
N VAL A 163 14.91 -1.46 20.04
CA VAL A 163 15.66 -0.24 20.33
C VAL A 163 14.62 0.63 20.99
N GLY A 164 14.71 0.76 22.32
CA GLY A 164 13.81 1.59 23.10
C GLY A 164 13.56 2.92 22.37
N ARG A 165 12.33 3.09 21.91
CA ARG A 165 11.84 4.32 21.30
C ARG A 165 10.60 4.75 22.04
#